data_AF-A0A483XIZ1-F1
#
_entry.id   AF-A0A483XIZ1-F1
#
_cell.length_a   1.000
_cell.length_b   1.000
_cell.length_c   1.000
_cell.angle_alpha   90.00
_cell.angle_beta   90.00
_cell.angle_gamma   90.00
#
_symmetry.space_group_name_H-M   'P 1'
#
loop_
_entity.id
_entity.type
_entity.pdbx_description
1 polymer ?
#
loop_
_entity_poly.entity_id
_entity_poly.type
_entity_poly.pdbx_seq_one_letter_code
_entity_poly.pdbx_strand_id
1 'polypeptide(L)'
;MKQIKFRLTDEEYNVAHINAISNGVNSVNAFAKRKVLDISATPSKVIVSNEPSVPVKTCLYPHELELIKRNAALHGMSVSREIAIRLRKSVLKSEVCLYPEEVQVLRKLSTTINRIGRNIHFIISGDRFCTVNDPDFRNEIRELTALCETVDKTIEQLVFSVNNRFG
;
A
#
# COMPACT_ATOMS: atom_id res chain seq x y z
N MET A 1 -7.47 -1.55 16.87
CA MET A 1 -6.00 -1.58 17.10
C MET A 1 -5.37 -2.54 16.10
N LYS A 2 -4.29 -2.15 15.41
CA LYS A 2 -3.54 -3.10 14.56
C LYS A 2 -2.68 -4.01 15.44
N GLN A 3 -2.73 -5.31 15.23
CA GLN A 3 -1.91 -6.29 15.94
C GLN A 3 -0.76 -6.73 15.04
N ILE A 4 0.47 -6.66 15.55
CA ILE A 4 1.67 -7.21 14.89
C ILE A 4 2.01 -8.51 15.62
N LYS A 5 2.05 -9.61 14.88
CA LYS A 5 2.35 -10.95 15.42
C LYS A 5 3.78 -11.32 15.04
N PHE A 6 4.62 -11.55 16.04
CA PHE A 6 5.95 -12.12 15.86
C PHE A 6 5.85 -13.63 15.98
N ARG A 7 6.56 -14.37 15.11
CA ARG A 7 6.81 -15.80 15.33
C ARG A 7 8.16 -15.90 16.02
N LEU A 8 8.14 -16.35 17.27
CA LEU A 8 9.33 -16.61 18.08
C LEU A 8 9.26 -18.07 18.51
N THR A 9 10.41 -18.73 18.54
CA THR A 9 10.57 -19.99 19.25
C THR A 9 10.52 -19.74 20.76
N ASP A 10 10.28 -20.80 21.55
CA ASP A 10 10.19 -20.69 23.01
C ASP A 10 11.50 -20.17 23.62
N GLU A 11 12.65 -20.56 23.05
CA GLU A 11 13.97 -20.07 23.46
C GLU A 11 14.14 -18.58 23.20
N GLU A 12 13.78 -18.11 22.00
CA GLU A 12 13.83 -16.69 21.62
C GLU A 12 12.88 -15.84 22.48
N TYR A 13 11.70 -16.38 22.81
CA TYR A 13 10.75 -15.71 23.69
C TYR A 13 11.31 -15.56 25.11
N ASN A 14 11.94 -16.60 25.65
CA ASN A 14 12.54 -16.55 26.98
C ASN A 14 13.67 -15.53 27.06
N VAL A 15 14.54 -15.46 26.05
CA VAL A 15 15.59 -14.43 25.95
C VAL A 15 14.97 -13.03 25.90
N ALA A 16 13.93 -12.84 25.09
CA ALA A 16 13.22 -11.56 25.01
C ALA A 16 12.53 -11.17 26.33
N HIS A 17 12.03 -12.14 27.09
CA HIS A 17 11.40 -11.93 28.39
C HIS A 17 12.40 -11.51 29.46
N ILE A 18 13.57 -12.18 29.51
CA ILE A 18 14.67 -11.79 30.41
C ILE A 18 15.10 -10.35 30.12
N ASN A 19 15.32 -10.03 28.83
CA ASN A 19 15.71 -8.70 28.38
C ASN A 19 14.66 -7.62 28.71
N ALA A 20 13.36 -7.95 28.62
CA ALA A 20 12.28 -7.05 29.01
C ALA A 20 12.38 -6.66 30.49
N ILE A 21 12.55 -7.66 31.36
CA ILE A 21 12.70 -7.45 32.81
C ILE A 21 13.94 -6.62 33.12
N SER A 22 15.08 -6.92 32.48
CA SER A 22 16.34 -6.17 32.70
C SER A 22 16.23 -4.70 32.25
N ASN A 23 15.33 -4.40 31.32
CA ASN A 23 15.05 -3.04 30.83
C ASN A 23 13.84 -2.39 31.52
N GLY A 24 13.38 -2.95 32.64
CA GLY A 24 12.35 -2.37 33.51
C GLY A 24 10.93 -2.43 32.95
N VAL A 25 10.63 -3.41 32.10
CA VAL A 25 9.28 -3.60 31.54
C VAL A 25 8.80 -5.05 31.72
N ASN A 26 7.53 -5.21 32.08
CA ASN A 26 6.98 -6.50 32.53
C ASN A 26 6.49 -7.39 31.37
N SER A 27 6.66 -6.98 30.12
CA SER A 27 6.26 -7.77 28.95
C SER A 27 7.15 -7.53 27.74
N VAL A 28 7.31 -8.56 26.92
CA VAL A 28 8.04 -8.49 25.64
C VAL A 28 7.40 -7.47 24.69
N ASN A 29 6.07 -7.32 24.72
CA ASN A 29 5.35 -6.33 23.92
C ASN A 29 5.69 -4.89 24.31
N ALA A 30 5.76 -4.60 25.60
CA ALA A 30 6.16 -3.29 26.09
C ALA A 30 7.62 -2.99 25.73
N PHE A 31 8.48 -4.00 25.83
CA PHE A 31 9.89 -3.90 25.46
C PHE A 31 10.09 -3.62 23.97
N ALA A 32 9.42 -4.39 23.10
CA ALA A 32 9.47 -4.20 21.65
C ALA A 32 8.96 -2.81 21.25
N LYS A 33 7.85 -2.36 21.84
CA LYS A 33 7.32 -1.01 21.60
C LYS A 33 8.33 0.08 21.97
N ARG A 34 8.99 -0.05 23.12
CA ARG A 34 10.00 0.91 23.58
C ARG A 34 11.19 0.97 22.62
N LYS A 35 11.73 -0.18 22.21
CA LYS A 35 12.86 -0.23 21.26
C LYS A 35 12.51 0.31 19.88
N VAL A 36 11.30 0.05 19.38
CA VAL A 36 10.83 0.62 18.10
C VAL A 36 10.72 2.14 18.17
N LEU A 37 10.35 2.69 19.33
CA LEU A 37 10.27 4.14 19.55
C LEU A 37 11.64 4.79 19.82
N ASP A 38 12.62 4.04 20.33
CA ASP A 38 13.99 4.51 20.60
C ASP A 38 14.84 4.63 19.31
N ILE A 39 14.48 3.92 18.23
CA ILE A 39 15.16 4.07 16.94
C ILE A 39 14.76 5.42 16.35
N SER A 40 15.74 6.30 16.05
CA SER A 40 15.44 7.50 15.28
C SER A 40 14.94 7.07 13.91
N ALA A 41 13.62 7.14 13.73
CA ALA A 41 13.03 6.92 12.43
C ALA A 41 13.60 8.01 11.52
N THR A 42 14.38 7.64 10.50
CA THR A 42 14.56 8.48 9.33
C THR A 42 13.24 8.41 8.58
N PRO A 43 12.34 9.41 8.72
CA PRO A 43 11.14 9.39 7.94
C PRO A 43 11.60 9.61 6.50
N SER A 44 11.29 8.68 5.60
CA SER A 44 11.24 8.99 4.18
C SER A 44 10.35 10.22 4.05
N LYS A 45 10.95 11.39 3.82
CA LYS A 45 10.26 12.68 3.70
C LYS A 45 9.41 12.64 2.44
N VAL A 46 8.24 12.02 2.53
CA VAL A 46 7.08 12.56 1.85
C VAL A 46 6.78 13.84 2.63
N ILE A 47 6.99 14.99 2.00
CA ILE A 47 6.60 16.28 2.57
C ILE A 47 5.07 16.26 2.58
N VAL A 48 4.48 15.73 3.65
CA VAL A 48 3.07 15.89 3.93
C VAL A 48 2.99 17.15 4.78
N SER A 49 2.37 18.21 4.26
CA SER A 49 2.08 19.38 5.07
C SER A 49 1.26 18.94 6.28
N ASN A 50 1.77 19.20 7.48
CA ASN A 50 1.08 18.95 8.75
C ASN A 50 0.03 20.03 9.05
N GLU A 51 -0.21 20.96 8.13
CA GLU A 51 -1.22 21.99 8.29
C GLU A 51 -2.63 21.36 8.26
N PRO A 52 -3.49 21.67 9.23
CA PRO A 52 -4.85 21.15 9.27
C PRO A 52 -5.65 21.69 8.09
N SER A 53 -6.48 20.84 7.48
CA SER A 53 -7.37 21.26 6.39
C SER A 53 -8.38 22.31 6.87
N VAL A 54 -8.53 23.40 6.11
CA VAL A 54 -9.50 24.47 6.40
C VAL A 54 -10.88 24.09 5.83
N PRO A 55 -11.97 24.20 6.62
CA PRO A 55 -13.32 23.95 6.12
C PRO A 55 -13.76 25.06 5.17
N VAL A 56 -14.26 24.68 3.99
CA VAL A 56 -14.84 25.61 3.00
C VAL A 56 -16.33 25.32 2.86
N LYS A 57 -17.16 26.36 2.98
CA LYS A 57 -18.61 26.27 2.76
C LYS A 57 -18.93 26.59 1.29
N THR A 58 -19.75 25.76 0.68
CA THR A 58 -20.19 25.90 -0.72
C THR A 58 -21.69 25.59 -0.81
N CYS A 59 -22.36 26.19 -1.79
CA CYS A 59 -23.76 25.93 -2.12
C CYS A 59 -23.82 25.14 -3.43
N LEU A 60 -24.59 24.05 -3.45
CA LEU A 60 -24.81 23.20 -4.61
C LEU A 60 -26.29 23.22 -4.97
N TYR A 61 -26.61 23.14 -6.26
CA TYR A 61 -27.98 22.92 -6.70
C TYR A 61 -28.45 21.50 -6.33
N PRO A 62 -29.77 21.28 -6.15
CA PRO A 62 -30.29 19.98 -5.73
C PRO A 62 -29.86 18.82 -6.66
N HIS A 63 -29.83 19.04 -7.97
CA HIS A 63 -29.44 18.02 -8.94
C HIS A 63 -27.94 17.66 -8.85
N GLU A 64 -27.08 18.64 -8.56
CA GLU A 64 -25.64 18.42 -8.37
C GLU A 64 -25.39 17.60 -7.11
N LEU A 65 -26.09 17.93 -6.03
CA LEU A 65 -25.99 17.20 -4.77
C LEU A 65 -26.40 15.73 -4.92
N GLU A 66 -27.49 15.47 -5.64
CA GLU A 66 -27.94 14.10 -5.90
C GLU A 66 -26.92 13.30 -6.73
N LEU A 67 -26.30 13.90 -7.75
CA LEU A 67 -25.24 13.27 -8.52
C LEU A 67 -24.03 12.93 -7.65
N ILE A 68 -23.59 13.87 -6.81
CA ILE A 68 -22.45 13.64 -5.91
C ILE A 68 -22.76 12.56 -4.89
N LYS A 69 -23.97 12.52 -4.32
CA LYS A 69 -24.40 11.45 -3.40
C LYS A 69 -24.34 10.08 -4.05
N ARG A 70 -24.84 9.95 -5.29
CA ARG A 70 -24.77 8.68 -6.03
C ARG A 70 -23.32 8.25 -6.24
N ASN A 71 -22.46 9.15 -6.68
CA ASN A 71 -21.04 8.84 -6.93
C ASN A 71 -20.29 8.50 -5.62
N ALA A 72 -20.56 9.23 -4.55
CA ALA A 72 -20.00 8.93 -3.23
C ALA A 72 -20.41 7.53 -2.74
N ALA A 73 -21.66 7.14 -2.96
CA ALA A 73 -22.15 5.79 -2.64
C ALA A 73 -21.48 4.70 -3.50
N LEU A 74 -21.33 4.93 -4.81
CA LEU A 74 -20.63 4.02 -5.71
C LEU A 74 -19.19 3.76 -5.27
N HIS A 75 -18.47 4.81 -4.85
CA HIS A 75 -17.08 4.69 -4.38
C HIS A 75 -16.96 4.37 -2.88
N GLY A 76 -18.07 4.08 -2.18
CA GLY A 76 -18.07 3.73 -0.75
C GLY A 76 -17.49 4.81 0.16
N MET A 77 -17.75 6.09 -0.12
CA MET A 77 -17.19 7.22 0.62
C MET A 77 -18.20 8.29 0.99
N SER A 78 -17.78 9.26 1.82
CA SER A 78 -18.62 10.41 2.17
C SER A 78 -18.70 11.42 1.01
N VAL A 79 -19.81 12.15 0.95
CA VAL A 79 -20.04 13.27 0.01
C VAL A 79 -18.91 14.31 0.10
N SER A 80 -18.46 14.63 1.32
CA SER A 80 -17.35 15.56 1.54
C SER A 80 -16.04 15.08 0.91
N ARG A 81 -15.75 13.78 0.98
CA ARG A 81 -14.54 13.19 0.41
C ARG A 81 -14.60 13.15 -1.12
N GLU A 82 -15.77 12.84 -1.66
CA GLU A 82 -16.02 12.85 -3.11
C GLU A 82 -15.81 14.27 -3.69
N ILE A 83 -16.37 15.30 -3.04
CA ILE A 83 -16.16 16.71 -3.43
C ILE A 83 -14.69 17.09 -3.35
N ALA A 84 -13.99 16.72 -2.27
CA ALA A 84 -12.59 17.04 -2.10
C ALA A 84 -11.70 16.39 -3.18
N ILE A 85 -11.96 15.14 -3.56
CA ILE A 85 -11.22 14.44 -4.63
C ILE A 85 -11.46 15.13 -5.98
N ARG A 86 -12.72 15.45 -6.30
CA ARG A 86 -13.07 16.18 -7.53
C ARG A 86 -12.38 17.54 -7.61
N LEU A 87 -12.42 18.30 -6.52
CA LEU A 87 -11.77 19.61 -6.44
C LEU A 87 -10.26 19.50 -6.63
N ARG A 88 -9.60 18.58 -5.91
CA ARG A 88 -8.16 18.35 -6.03
C ARG A 88 -7.78 17.98 -7.45
N LYS A 89 -8.53 17.11 -8.11
CA LYS A 89 -8.23 16.74 -9.50
C LYS A 89 -8.43 17.90 -10.49
N SER A 90 -9.44 18.74 -10.25
CA SER A 90 -9.67 19.92 -11.10
C SER A 90 -8.59 21.00 -10.92
N VAL A 91 -8.13 21.20 -9.68
CA VAL A 91 -7.23 22.31 -9.31
C VAL A 91 -5.76 21.88 -9.38
N LEU A 92 -5.44 20.69 -8.89
CA LEU A 92 -4.09 20.12 -8.80
C LEU A 92 -3.86 19.10 -9.92
N LYS A 93 -3.88 19.57 -11.17
CA LYS A 93 -3.77 18.73 -12.37
C LYS A 93 -2.48 17.90 -12.44
N SER A 94 -1.42 18.36 -11.76
CA SER A 94 -0.14 17.65 -11.66
C SER A 94 -0.11 16.60 -10.54
N GLU A 95 -1.09 16.57 -9.64
CA GLU A 95 -1.14 15.63 -8.54
C GLU A 95 -2.02 14.42 -8.86
N VAL A 96 -1.48 13.23 -8.58
CA VAL A 96 -2.22 11.97 -8.73
C VAL A 96 -3.25 11.85 -7.60
N CYS A 97 -4.51 12.13 -7.91
CA CYS A 97 -5.62 11.97 -6.99
C CYS A 97 -6.41 10.69 -7.31
N LEU A 98 -6.19 9.64 -6.51
CA LEU A 98 -6.80 8.33 -6.70
C LEU A 98 -7.91 8.04 -5.69
N TYR A 99 -8.89 7.27 -6.13
CA TYR A 99 -9.90 6.72 -5.25
C TYR A 99 -9.33 5.58 -4.38
N PRO A 100 -9.96 5.29 -3.22
CA PRO A 100 -9.48 4.25 -2.31
C PRO A 100 -9.31 2.87 -2.97
N GLU A 101 -10.24 2.50 -3.84
CA GLU A 101 -10.22 1.25 -4.61
C GLU A 101 -9.02 1.16 -5.56
N GLU A 102 -8.63 2.28 -6.15
CA GLU A 102 -7.52 2.37 -7.10
C GLU A 102 -6.17 2.28 -6.38
N VAL A 103 -6.08 2.94 -5.22
CA VAL A 103 -4.95 2.77 -4.31
C VAL A 103 -4.82 1.31 -3.88
N GLN A 104 -5.94 0.60 -3.68
CA GLN A 104 -5.92 -0.82 -3.34
C GLN A 104 -5.40 -1.67 -4.50
N VAL A 105 -5.80 -1.38 -5.74
CA VAL A 105 -5.27 -2.04 -6.95
C VAL A 105 -3.76 -1.83 -7.06
N LEU A 106 -3.27 -0.60 -6.90
CA LEU A 106 -1.83 -0.31 -6.93
C LEU A 106 -1.04 -1.02 -5.83
N ARG A 107 -1.63 -1.20 -4.64
CA ARG A 107 -0.99 -1.98 -3.56
C ARG A 107 -0.88 -3.46 -3.88
N LYS A 108 -1.92 -4.05 -4.48
CA LYS A 108 -1.88 -5.45 -4.95
C LYS A 108 -0.82 -5.63 -6.04
N LEU A 109 -0.74 -4.67 -6.95
CA LEU A 109 0.28 -4.61 -7.98
C LEU A 109 1.69 -4.55 -7.38
N SER A 110 1.97 -3.62 -6.47
CA SER A 110 3.26 -3.50 -5.79
C SER A 110 3.66 -4.79 -5.07
N THR A 111 2.70 -5.46 -4.42
CA THR A 111 2.92 -6.75 -3.76
C THR A 111 3.34 -7.83 -4.75
N THR A 112 2.71 -7.84 -5.93
CA THR A 112 3.01 -8.78 -7.02
C THR A 112 4.41 -8.55 -7.58
N ILE A 113 4.77 -7.30 -7.88
CA ILE A 113 6.12 -6.91 -8.32
C ILE A 113 7.18 -7.32 -7.29
N ASN A 114 6.92 -7.11 -5.99
CA ASN A 114 7.84 -7.52 -4.93
C ASN A 114 7.99 -9.05 -4.82
N ARG A 115 6.96 -9.84 -5.18
CA ARG A 115 7.08 -11.30 -5.26
C ARG A 115 7.94 -11.70 -6.46
N ILE A 116 7.69 -11.09 -7.61
CA ILE A 116 8.46 -11.27 -8.85
C ILE A 116 9.95 -10.98 -8.61
N GLY A 117 10.28 -9.82 -8.04
CA GLY A 117 11.66 -9.43 -7.78
C GLY A 117 12.39 -10.37 -6.84
N ARG A 118 11.68 -10.94 -5.84
CA ARG A 118 12.24 -11.98 -4.96
C ARG A 118 12.53 -13.27 -5.70
N ASN A 119 11.60 -13.74 -6.53
CA ASN A 119 11.81 -14.95 -7.33
C ASN A 119 13.02 -14.79 -8.27
N ILE A 120 13.11 -13.65 -8.98
CA ILE A 120 14.28 -13.33 -9.83
C ILE A 120 15.57 -13.29 -9.00
N HIS A 121 15.55 -12.68 -7.82
CA HIS A 121 16.72 -12.66 -6.94
C HIS A 121 17.15 -14.06 -6.49
N PHE A 122 16.20 -14.94 -6.13
CA PHE A 122 16.50 -16.33 -5.79
C PHE A 122 17.13 -17.10 -6.96
N ILE A 123 16.71 -16.81 -8.19
CA ILE A 123 17.25 -17.41 -9.41
C ILE A 123 18.69 -16.95 -9.67
N ILE A 124 18.96 -15.65 -9.49
CA ILE A 124 20.26 -15.04 -9.83
C ILE A 124 21.29 -15.27 -8.71
N SER A 125 20.87 -15.15 -7.45
CA SER A 125 21.75 -15.17 -6.28
C SER A 125 21.84 -16.52 -5.58
N GLY A 126 20.96 -17.47 -5.92
CA GLY A 126 21.08 -18.84 -5.48
C GLY A 126 22.08 -19.59 -6.36
N ASP A 127 23.07 -20.24 -5.74
CA ASP A 127 24.02 -21.20 -6.33
C ASP A 127 23.36 -22.45 -6.97
N ARG A 128 22.06 -22.41 -7.30
CA ARG A 128 21.46 -23.44 -8.15
C ARG A 128 21.93 -23.18 -9.56
N PHE A 129 22.91 -23.96 -10.01
CA PHE A 129 23.19 -24.15 -11.43
C PHE A 129 21.85 -24.44 -12.13
N CYS A 130 21.28 -23.43 -12.79
CA CYS A 130 20.14 -23.62 -13.66
C CYS A 130 20.62 -24.54 -14.77
N THR A 131 20.36 -25.84 -14.63
CA THR A 131 20.43 -26.73 -15.77
C THR A 131 19.47 -26.14 -16.79
N VAL A 132 19.95 -25.91 -18.01
CA VAL A 132 19.31 -25.12 -19.09
C VAL A 132 17.88 -25.61 -19.44
N ASN A 133 17.40 -26.69 -18.82
CA ASN A 133 16.12 -27.33 -19.04
C ASN A 133 15.34 -27.72 -17.76
N ASP A 134 15.55 -27.04 -16.63
CA ASP A 134 14.68 -27.25 -15.46
C ASP A 134 13.21 -26.89 -15.80
N PRO A 135 12.28 -27.86 -15.81
CA PRO A 135 10.88 -27.62 -16.16
C PRO A 135 10.14 -26.79 -15.11
N ASP A 136 10.54 -26.85 -13.84
CA ASP A 136 9.95 -26.04 -12.77
C ASP A 136 10.37 -24.58 -12.94
N PHE A 137 11.63 -24.35 -13.26
CA PHE A 137 12.13 -23.02 -13.62
C PHE A 137 11.40 -22.43 -14.83
N ARG A 138 11.19 -23.23 -15.89
CA ARG A 138 10.42 -22.78 -17.07
C ARG A 138 8.97 -22.44 -16.72
N ASN A 139 8.36 -23.15 -15.78
CA ASN A 139 7.02 -22.84 -15.31
C ASN A 139 7.01 -21.55 -14.47
N GLU A 140 7.99 -21.35 -13.58
CA GLU A 140 8.14 -20.10 -12.83
C GLU A 140 8.32 -18.89 -13.74
N ILE A 141 9.11 -19.01 -14.82
CA ILE A 141 9.27 -17.96 -15.84
C ILE A 141 7.97 -17.72 -16.61
N ARG A 142 7.20 -18.77 -16.96
CA ARG A 142 5.88 -18.59 -17.61
C ARG A 142 4.88 -17.89 -16.70
N GLU A 143 4.82 -18.26 -15.43
CA GLU A 143 4.00 -17.58 -14.42
C GLU A 143 4.41 -16.11 -14.27
N LEU A 144 5.72 -15.86 -14.27
CA LEU A 144 6.29 -14.53 -14.22
C LEU A 144 5.84 -13.67 -15.40
N THR A 145 5.96 -14.19 -16.63
CA THR A 145 5.52 -13.50 -17.85
C THR A 145 4.01 -13.21 -17.81
N ALA A 146 3.19 -14.18 -17.44
CA ALA A 146 1.74 -13.99 -17.33
C ALA A 146 1.34 -12.95 -16.27
N LEU A 147 2.06 -12.92 -15.14
CA LEU A 147 1.87 -11.90 -14.11
C LEU A 147 2.26 -10.50 -14.63
N CYS A 148 3.38 -10.36 -15.34
CA CYS A 148 3.79 -9.10 -15.95
C CYS A 148 2.76 -8.57 -16.95
N GLU A 149 2.20 -9.44 -17.81
CA GLU A 149 1.13 -9.05 -18.76
C GLU A 149 -0.15 -8.61 -18.04
N THR A 150 -0.49 -9.27 -16.93
CA THR A 150 -1.65 -8.91 -16.11
C THR A 150 -1.45 -7.56 -15.44
N VAL A 151 -0.24 -7.30 -14.95
CA VAL A 151 0.19 -6.03 -14.37
C VAL A 151 0.05 -4.91 -15.39
N ASP A 152 0.57 -5.11 -16.60
CA ASP A 152 0.58 -4.11 -17.66
C ASP A 152 -0.85 -3.69 -18.04
N LYS A 153 -1.73 -4.67 -18.29
CA LYS A 153 -3.17 -4.44 -18.54
C LYS A 153 -3.86 -3.69 -17.40
N THR A 154 -3.50 -3.99 -16.15
CA THR A 154 -4.11 -3.32 -14.99
C THR A 154 -3.65 -1.86 -14.88
N ILE A 155 -2.39 -1.58 -15.20
CA ILE A 155 -1.86 -0.21 -15.26
C ILE A 155 -2.53 0.57 -16.39
N GLU A 156 -2.65 0.00 -17.59
CA GLU A 156 -3.32 0.63 -18.72
C GLU A 156 -4.77 1.00 -18.39
N GLN A 157 -5.52 0.07 -17.78
CA GLN A 157 -6.89 0.32 -17.33
C GLN A 157 -6.98 1.45 -16.31
N LEU A 158 -6.02 1.52 -15.37
CA LEU A 158 -5.98 2.56 -14.36
C LEU A 158 -5.63 3.93 -14.98
N VAL A 159 -4.68 3.98 -15.91
CA VAL A 159 -4.34 5.21 -16.65
C VAL A 159 -5.55 5.69 -17.46
N PHE A 160 -6.23 4.79 -18.16
CA PHE A 160 -7.45 5.12 -18.90
C PHE A 160 -8.56 5.63 -17.99
N SER A 161 -8.82 4.96 -16.85
CA SER A 161 -9.86 5.37 -15.89
C SER A 161 -9.54 6.70 -15.22
N VAL A 162 -8.25 7.02 -15.02
CA VAL A 162 -7.81 8.31 -14.48
C VAL A 162 -8.02 9.41 -15.51
N ASN A 163 -7.65 9.17 -16.77
CA ASN A 163 -7.72 10.20 -17.82
C ASN A 163 -9.15 10.51 -18.27
N ASN A 164 -10.03 9.50 -18.36
CA ASN A 164 -11.40 9.65 -18.90
C ASN A 164 -12.49 9.70 -17.83
N ARG A 165 -12.15 10.03 -16.58
CA ARG A 165 -13.11 9.92 -15.45
C ARG A 165 -14.24 10.96 -15.48
N PHE A 166 -14.06 12.05 -16.20
CA PHE A 166 -14.98 13.19 -16.21
C PHE A 166 -15.24 13.75 -17.62
N GLY A 167 -14.94 12.95 -18.65
CA GLY A 167 -15.15 13.28 -20.07
C GLY A 167 -15.39 12.01 -20.86
#